data_AF-A0A5C8CLN2-F1
#
_entry.id   AF-A0A5C8CLN2-F1
#
_cell.length_a   1.000
_cell.length_b   1.000
_cell.length_c   1.000
_cell.angle_alpha   90.00
_cell.angle_beta   90.00
_cell.angle_gamma   90.00
#
_symmetry.space_group_name_H-M   'P 1'
#
loop_
_entity.id
_entity.type
_entity.pdbx_description
1 polymer ?
#
loop_
_entity_poly.entity_id
_entity_poly.type
_entity_poly.pdbx_seq_one_letter_code
_entity_poly.pdbx_strand_id
1 'polypeptide(L)'
;MEYYQIIIYMLALSEFFKNNIDSDRKDTFLLLEPIIIDILKSSPLSYEYIIQELNKLKLLNEENIITILGSFKSMKIIEHNQDNDSYCLAKNMEYIKNRNEKLIENKKDGWNRIRNYIINKMDKLNCKNIDTFYLEEHLYNFLISLFEDEKNEIKDEDIDIMIFLEACIDSEKDGKKSLEFIKDILLGIGIVNSVKIEHKELKKGKLPTIYLDNIFIGNLLGWCSNIHFRDCMNIFQQLKNSKLSIKIHEDTFNIIIESMKKYKNMRNNKKEIKVNSFFHFMQFCDKNNKQMLNVDTVNTNLFYDTLKNKLNELDINIDRKVNIDIDKSDSLYSNIEKSRKEIKERKEKIEIFYDLPEEQTNYDYLILRNYHEYSNKEDLICDIPEIFLT
;
A
#
# COMPACT_ATOMS: atom_id res chain seq x y z
N MET A 1 -29.34 1.82 -10.62
CA MET A 1 -28.83 2.17 -9.29
C MET A 1 -29.05 3.64 -8.95
N GLU A 2 -29.71 3.91 -7.83
CA GLU A 2 -29.79 5.24 -7.21
C GLU A 2 -28.58 5.45 -6.28
N TYR A 3 -28.16 6.69 -5.99
CA TYR A 3 -27.03 6.97 -5.10
C TYR A 3 -27.18 6.37 -3.70
N TYR A 4 -28.42 6.28 -3.22
CA TYR A 4 -28.74 5.54 -2.01
C TYR A 4 -28.18 4.11 -2.04
N GLN A 5 -28.48 3.37 -3.11
CA GLN A 5 -28.02 1.99 -3.25
C GLN A 5 -26.49 1.91 -3.34
N ILE A 6 -25.86 2.88 -4.00
CA ILE A 6 -24.40 3.00 -4.09
C ILE A 6 -23.79 3.15 -2.68
N ILE A 7 -24.33 4.05 -1.85
CA ILE A 7 -23.89 4.24 -0.46
C ILE A 7 -24.03 2.95 0.35
N ILE A 8 -25.17 2.24 0.22
CA ILE A 8 -25.37 0.96 0.90
C ILE A 8 -24.31 -0.07 0.47
N TYR A 9 -23.98 -0.12 -0.81
CA TYR A 9 -22.92 -0.98 -1.31
C TYR A 9 -21.55 -0.60 -0.76
N MET A 10 -21.18 0.67 -0.70
CA MET A 10 -19.89 1.08 -0.10
C MET A 10 -19.80 0.67 1.37
N LEU A 11 -20.88 0.85 2.13
CA LEU A 11 -20.96 0.41 3.53
C LEU A 11 -20.84 -1.11 3.66
N ALA A 12 -21.47 -1.87 2.76
CA ALA A 12 -21.42 -3.32 2.76
C ALA A 12 -20.01 -3.83 2.39
N LEU A 13 -19.35 -3.22 1.40
CA LEU A 13 -17.96 -3.51 1.04
C LEU A 13 -17.01 -3.28 2.22
N SER A 14 -17.15 -2.14 2.89
CA SER A 14 -16.32 -1.78 4.04
C SER A 14 -16.46 -2.80 5.18
N GLU A 15 -17.69 -3.17 5.54
CA GLU A 15 -17.91 -4.20 6.58
C GLU A 15 -17.41 -5.57 6.13
N PHE A 16 -17.68 -5.95 4.88
CA PHE A 16 -17.19 -7.20 4.31
C PHE A 16 -15.66 -7.28 4.40
N PHE A 17 -14.97 -6.22 3.98
CA PHE A 17 -13.51 -6.13 4.06
C PHE A 17 -13.03 -6.27 5.51
N LYS A 18 -13.57 -5.48 6.44
CA LYS A 18 -13.20 -5.53 7.87
C LYS A 18 -13.34 -6.93 8.46
N ASN A 19 -14.42 -7.63 8.12
CA ASN A 19 -14.68 -8.99 8.60
C ASN A 19 -13.77 -10.06 7.97
N ASN A 20 -13.05 -9.74 6.90
CA ASN A 20 -12.23 -10.67 6.14
C ASN A 20 -10.75 -10.25 6.02
N ILE A 21 -10.30 -9.23 6.78
CA ILE A 21 -8.92 -8.70 6.78
C ILE A 21 -7.87 -9.81 6.96
N ASP A 22 -8.13 -10.77 7.85
CA ASP A 22 -7.21 -11.87 8.17
C ASP A 22 -7.53 -13.18 7.42
N SER A 23 -8.45 -13.13 6.44
CA SER A 23 -8.88 -14.33 5.73
C SER A 23 -7.92 -14.67 4.58
N ASP A 24 -7.77 -15.97 4.29
CA ASP A 24 -7.02 -16.46 3.13
C ASP A 24 -7.66 -16.10 1.78
N ARG A 25 -8.80 -15.39 1.77
CA ARG A 25 -9.43 -14.84 0.55
C ARG A 25 -8.66 -13.58 0.10
N LYS A 26 -7.43 -13.79 -0.35
CA LYS A 26 -6.48 -12.73 -0.76
C LYS A 26 -6.76 -12.13 -2.16
N ASP A 27 -7.85 -12.50 -2.81
CA ASP A 27 -8.17 -11.98 -4.13
C ASP A 27 -8.91 -10.64 -3.99
N THR A 28 -8.33 -9.59 -4.58
CA THR A 28 -8.89 -8.23 -4.62
C THR A 28 -10.29 -8.21 -5.24
N PHE A 29 -10.59 -9.07 -6.21
CA PHE A 29 -11.91 -9.14 -6.84
C PHE A 29 -12.99 -9.66 -5.88
N LEU A 30 -12.64 -10.54 -4.93
CA LEU A 30 -13.60 -11.04 -3.94
C LEU A 30 -14.09 -9.95 -2.99
N LEU A 31 -13.40 -8.82 -2.90
CA LEU A 31 -13.88 -7.67 -2.14
C LEU A 31 -15.20 -7.13 -2.70
N LEU A 32 -15.43 -7.26 -4.01
CA LEU A 32 -16.68 -6.85 -4.66
C LEU A 32 -17.82 -7.88 -4.55
N GLU A 33 -17.60 -8.99 -3.84
CA GLU A 33 -18.57 -10.07 -3.68
C GLU A 33 -19.95 -9.59 -3.22
N PRO A 34 -20.09 -8.71 -2.19
CA PRO A 34 -21.40 -8.23 -1.77
C PRO A 34 -22.21 -7.60 -2.89
N ILE A 35 -21.58 -6.79 -3.75
CA ILE A 35 -22.25 -6.08 -4.86
C ILE A 35 -22.63 -7.05 -5.98
N ILE A 36 -21.67 -7.88 -6.41
CA ILE A 36 -21.88 -8.82 -7.52
C ILE A 36 -22.97 -9.83 -7.16
N ILE A 37 -22.95 -10.34 -5.93
CA ILE A 37 -23.97 -11.27 -5.45
C ILE A 37 -25.34 -10.59 -5.40
N ASP A 38 -25.43 -9.35 -4.92
CA ASP A 38 -26.71 -8.65 -4.82
C ASP A 38 -27.34 -8.36 -6.19
N ILE A 39 -26.53 -7.96 -7.18
CA ILE A 39 -26.99 -7.74 -8.56
C ILE A 39 -27.53 -9.04 -9.17
N LEU A 40 -26.82 -10.15 -8.99
CA LEU A 40 -27.13 -11.43 -9.64
C LEU A 40 -28.13 -12.30 -8.86
N LYS A 41 -28.58 -11.89 -7.67
CA LYS A 41 -29.42 -12.72 -6.78
C LYS A 41 -30.82 -13.00 -7.33
N SER A 42 -31.32 -12.15 -8.21
CA SER A 42 -32.76 -12.07 -8.55
C SER A 42 -33.15 -12.78 -9.85
N SER A 43 -32.21 -13.10 -10.75
CA SER A 43 -32.46 -13.83 -12.01
C SER A 43 -31.16 -13.97 -12.80
N PRO A 44 -31.12 -14.83 -13.82
CA PRO A 44 -30.16 -14.66 -14.89
C PRO A 44 -30.30 -13.26 -15.53
N LEU A 45 -29.19 -12.52 -15.61
CA LEU A 45 -29.13 -11.18 -16.19
C LEU A 45 -28.26 -11.19 -17.45
N SER A 46 -28.60 -10.36 -18.44
CA SER A 46 -27.74 -10.17 -19.60
C SER A 46 -26.43 -9.49 -19.20
N TYR A 47 -25.39 -9.75 -19.97
CA TYR A 47 -24.07 -9.16 -19.75
C TYR A 47 -24.09 -7.63 -19.76
N GLU A 48 -24.79 -7.03 -20.73
CA GLU A 48 -24.96 -5.59 -20.87
C GLU A 48 -25.61 -4.95 -19.63
N TYR A 49 -26.61 -5.62 -19.05
CA TYR A 49 -27.29 -5.09 -17.86
C TYR A 49 -26.36 -5.08 -16.64
N ILE A 50 -25.52 -6.11 -16.48
CA ILE A 50 -24.55 -6.19 -15.38
C ILE A 50 -23.50 -5.09 -15.53
N ILE A 51 -23.00 -4.88 -16.75
CA ILE A 51 -22.08 -3.77 -17.04
C ILE A 51 -22.73 -2.42 -16.70
N GLN A 52 -23.98 -2.22 -17.13
CA GLN A 52 -24.70 -0.98 -16.85
C GLN A 52 -24.89 -0.74 -15.34
N GLU A 53 -25.21 -1.76 -14.54
CA GLU A 53 -25.35 -1.59 -13.09
C GLU A 53 -24.00 -1.33 -12.41
N LEU A 54 -22.93 -2.02 -12.80
CA LEU A 54 -21.61 -1.81 -12.20
C LEU A 54 -20.97 -0.48 -12.62
N ASN A 55 -21.19 -0.02 -13.86
CA ASN A 55 -20.75 1.30 -14.32
C ASN A 55 -21.41 2.44 -13.53
N LYS A 56 -22.59 2.23 -12.92
CA LYS A 56 -23.25 3.25 -12.08
C LYS A 56 -22.47 3.54 -10.79
N LEU A 57 -21.52 2.69 -10.40
CA LEU A 57 -20.56 2.98 -9.33
C LEU A 57 -19.55 4.07 -9.72
N LYS A 58 -19.55 4.56 -10.97
CA LYS A 58 -18.67 5.60 -11.53
C LYS A 58 -17.15 5.31 -11.49
N LEU A 59 -16.74 4.23 -10.84
CA LEU A 59 -15.33 3.90 -10.58
C LEU A 59 -14.84 2.68 -11.38
N LEU A 60 -15.74 1.91 -11.99
CA LEU A 60 -15.41 0.75 -12.83
C LEU A 60 -15.62 1.09 -14.30
N ASN A 61 -14.72 0.62 -15.16
CA ASN A 61 -14.92 0.62 -16.61
C ASN A 61 -15.31 -0.79 -17.07
N GLU A 62 -15.70 -0.90 -18.33
CA GLU A 62 -16.15 -2.16 -18.92
C GLU A 62 -15.09 -3.27 -18.81
N GLU A 63 -13.82 -2.99 -19.13
CA GLU A 63 -12.71 -3.97 -19.06
C GLU A 63 -12.53 -4.56 -17.65
N ASN A 64 -12.61 -3.71 -16.62
CA ASN A 64 -12.53 -4.14 -15.22
C ASN A 64 -13.73 -5.03 -14.87
N ILE A 65 -14.92 -4.66 -15.32
CA ILE A 65 -16.14 -5.46 -15.11
C ILE A 65 -16.00 -6.84 -15.76
N ILE A 66 -15.49 -6.91 -17.00
CA ILE A 66 -15.23 -8.18 -17.69
C ILE A 66 -14.33 -9.07 -16.83
N THR A 67 -13.25 -8.49 -16.31
CA THR A 67 -12.27 -9.22 -15.52
C THR A 67 -12.86 -9.71 -14.21
N ILE A 68 -13.58 -8.85 -13.48
CA ILE A 68 -14.29 -9.22 -12.24
C ILE A 68 -15.23 -10.40 -12.51
N LEU A 69 -16.07 -10.31 -13.54
CA LEU A 69 -17.01 -11.39 -13.87
C LEU A 69 -16.28 -12.67 -14.29
N GLY A 70 -15.17 -12.56 -15.00
CA GLY A 70 -14.28 -13.68 -15.33
C GLY A 70 -13.73 -14.38 -14.10
N SER A 71 -13.23 -13.62 -13.12
CA SER A 71 -12.74 -14.14 -11.84
C SER A 71 -13.84 -14.86 -11.07
N PHE A 72 -15.02 -14.25 -10.92
CA PHE A 72 -16.17 -14.87 -10.24
C PHE A 72 -16.65 -16.15 -10.96
N LYS A 73 -16.59 -16.19 -12.29
CA LYS A 73 -16.91 -17.37 -13.09
C LYS A 73 -15.88 -18.49 -12.85
N SER A 74 -14.59 -18.16 -12.84
CA SER A 74 -13.52 -19.13 -12.59
C SER A 74 -13.61 -19.77 -11.20
N MET A 75 -14.04 -18.98 -10.21
CA MET A 75 -14.28 -19.41 -8.83
C MET A 75 -15.61 -20.15 -8.65
N LYS A 76 -16.39 -20.32 -9.73
CA LYS A 76 -17.72 -20.95 -9.72
C LYS A 76 -18.70 -20.26 -8.77
N ILE A 77 -18.57 -18.95 -8.61
CA ILE A 77 -19.51 -18.10 -7.87
C ILE A 77 -20.69 -17.72 -8.76
N ILE A 78 -20.40 -17.43 -10.03
CA ILE A 78 -21.39 -17.12 -11.06
C ILE A 78 -21.32 -18.13 -12.20
N GLU A 79 -22.46 -18.46 -12.77
CA GLU A 79 -22.63 -19.36 -13.91
C GLU A 79 -23.05 -18.54 -15.13
N HIS A 80 -22.58 -18.95 -16.32
CA HIS A 80 -22.96 -18.35 -17.60
C HIS A 80 -23.80 -19.36 -18.37
N ASN A 81 -25.03 -18.99 -18.68
CA ASN A 81 -25.92 -19.74 -19.55
C ASN A 81 -25.66 -19.34 -21.01
N GLN A 82 -25.12 -20.29 -21.77
CA GLN A 82 -24.72 -20.08 -23.16
C GLN A 82 -25.92 -19.94 -24.11
N ASP A 83 -27.07 -20.52 -23.77
CA ASP A 83 -28.24 -20.58 -24.67
C ASP A 83 -28.93 -19.22 -24.80
N ASN A 84 -28.82 -18.37 -23.78
CA ASN A 84 -29.47 -17.06 -23.72
C ASN A 84 -28.52 -15.93 -23.30
N ASP A 85 -27.21 -16.21 -23.33
CA ASP A 85 -26.11 -15.29 -22.98
C ASP A 85 -26.35 -14.50 -21.67
N SER A 86 -26.67 -15.23 -20.60
CA SER A 86 -27.01 -14.64 -19.30
C SER A 86 -26.18 -15.21 -18.16
N TYR A 87 -26.03 -14.41 -17.09
CA TYR A 87 -25.25 -14.76 -15.92
C TYR A 87 -26.14 -14.83 -14.69
N CYS A 88 -25.94 -15.85 -13.87
CA CYS A 88 -26.64 -16.03 -12.60
C CYS A 88 -25.68 -16.50 -11.51
N LEU A 89 -26.14 -16.51 -10.26
CA LEU A 89 -25.40 -17.16 -9.18
C LEU A 89 -25.40 -18.68 -9.35
N ALA A 90 -24.27 -19.31 -9.02
CA ALA A 90 -24.18 -20.76 -9.01
C ALA A 90 -25.16 -21.37 -7.99
N LYS A 91 -25.75 -22.51 -8.32
CA LYS A 91 -26.85 -23.12 -7.53
C LYS A 91 -26.46 -23.45 -6.08
N ASN A 92 -25.19 -23.70 -5.81
CA ASN A 92 -24.67 -24.04 -4.49
C ASN A 92 -24.31 -22.82 -3.63
N MET A 93 -24.61 -21.59 -4.08
CA MET A 93 -24.21 -20.35 -3.40
C MET A 93 -25.28 -19.75 -2.49
N GLU A 94 -26.30 -20.52 -2.12
CA GLU A 94 -27.42 -20.04 -1.28
C GLU A 94 -26.97 -19.46 0.07
N TYR A 95 -25.97 -20.07 0.72
CA TYR A 95 -25.40 -19.53 1.96
C TYR A 95 -24.74 -18.17 1.76
N ILE A 96 -23.95 -18.01 0.68
CA ILE A 96 -23.25 -16.75 0.37
C ILE A 96 -24.25 -15.67 -0.01
N LYS A 97 -25.27 -16.02 -0.81
CA LYS A 97 -26.40 -15.16 -1.14
C LYS A 97 -27.08 -14.64 0.12
N ASN A 98 -27.53 -15.52 1.00
CA ASN A 98 -28.22 -15.15 2.24
C ASN A 98 -27.34 -14.31 3.18
N ARG A 99 -26.03 -14.58 3.23
CA ARG A 99 -25.08 -13.77 4.01
C ARG A 99 -24.99 -12.34 3.47
N ASN A 100 -24.81 -12.18 2.17
CA ASN A 100 -24.62 -10.87 1.55
C ASN A 100 -25.93 -10.06 1.50
N GLU A 101 -27.08 -10.72 1.33
CA GLU A 101 -28.40 -10.08 1.48
C GLU A 101 -28.58 -9.47 2.88
N LYS A 102 -28.32 -10.26 3.93
CA LYS A 102 -28.39 -9.77 5.32
C LYS A 102 -27.42 -8.63 5.58
N LEU A 103 -26.21 -8.71 5.02
CA LEU A 103 -25.21 -7.65 5.14
C LEU A 103 -25.74 -6.33 4.57
N ILE A 104 -26.32 -6.37 3.37
CA ILE A 104 -26.87 -5.21 2.67
C ILE A 104 -28.10 -4.65 3.41
N GLU A 105 -29.01 -5.52 3.86
CA GLU A 105 -30.19 -5.13 4.65
C GLU A 105 -29.79 -4.41 5.95
N ASN A 106 -28.81 -4.96 6.68
CA ASN A 106 -28.30 -4.33 7.90
C ASN A 106 -27.73 -2.94 7.64
N LYS A 107 -27.02 -2.74 6.52
CA LYS A 107 -26.48 -1.43 6.14
C LYS A 107 -27.57 -0.45 5.74
N LYS A 108 -28.62 -0.93 5.07
CA LYS A 108 -29.80 -0.14 4.73
C LYS A 108 -30.45 0.49 5.98
N ASP A 109 -30.65 -0.33 7.01
CA ASP A 109 -31.24 0.12 8.28
C ASP A 109 -30.33 1.09 9.03
N GLY A 110 -29.02 0.81 9.05
CA GLY A 110 -28.01 1.69 9.66
C GLY A 110 -27.96 3.07 9.00
N TRP A 111 -27.93 3.11 7.67
CA TRP A 111 -27.91 4.35 6.90
C TRP A 111 -29.18 5.18 7.13
N ASN A 112 -30.37 4.57 7.05
CA ASN A 112 -31.63 5.29 7.26
C ASN A 112 -31.71 6.00 8.63
N ARG A 113 -31.10 5.40 9.67
CA ARG A 113 -31.04 6.01 11.00
C ARG A 113 -30.11 7.23 11.04
N ILE A 114 -28.96 7.14 10.38
CA ILE A 114 -27.95 8.21 10.40
C ILE A 114 -28.28 9.32 9.41
N ARG A 115 -28.86 9.00 8.26
CA ARG A 115 -29.31 9.96 7.25
C ARG A 115 -30.13 11.10 7.87
N ASN A 116 -31.12 10.76 8.69
CA ASN A 116 -31.95 11.76 9.34
C ASN A 116 -31.18 12.63 10.33
N TYR A 117 -30.16 12.08 11.01
CA TYR A 117 -29.28 12.87 11.86
C TYR A 117 -28.45 13.85 11.04
N ILE A 118 -27.88 13.42 9.91
CA ILE A 118 -27.11 14.27 9.00
C ILE A 118 -27.96 15.46 8.54
N ILE A 119 -29.16 15.20 8.03
CA ILE A 119 -30.10 16.24 7.55
C ILE A 119 -30.40 17.24 8.67
N ASN A 120 -30.86 16.75 9.82
CA ASN A 120 -31.19 17.62 10.96
C ASN A 120 -30.00 18.45 11.45
N LYS A 121 -28.77 17.94 11.32
CA LYS A 121 -27.55 18.64 11.72
C LYS A 121 -27.17 19.69 10.69
N MET A 122 -27.23 19.37 9.40
CA MET A 122 -27.01 20.32 8.30
C MET A 122 -27.99 21.49 8.36
N ASP A 123 -29.27 21.22 8.61
CA ASP A 123 -30.29 22.27 8.79
C ASP A 123 -29.94 23.23 9.95
N LYS A 124 -29.48 22.68 11.08
CA LYS A 124 -29.07 23.47 12.25
C LYS A 124 -27.80 24.28 12.01
N LEU A 125 -26.89 23.77 11.19
CA LEU A 125 -25.67 24.47 10.78
C LEU A 125 -25.94 25.47 9.65
N ASN A 126 -27.19 25.54 9.16
CA ASN A 126 -27.62 26.47 8.12
C ASN A 126 -26.84 26.26 6.80
N CYS A 127 -26.54 25.00 6.48
CA CYS A 127 -26.02 24.55 5.20
C CYS A 127 -27.14 24.64 4.15
N LYS A 128 -27.11 25.65 3.28
CA LYS A 128 -28.22 25.97 2.34
C LYS A 128 -27.96 25.56 0.90
N ASN A 129 -26.72 25.22 0.57
CA ASN A 129 -26.30 24.91 -0.79
C ASN A 129 -26.61 23.45 -1.14
N ILE A 130 -26.75 22.58 -0.13
CA ILE A 130 -27.18 21.18 -0.31
C ILE A 130 -28.71 21.09 -0.27
N ASP A 131 -29.30 20.57 -1.34
CA ASP A 131 -30.66 20.05 -1.28
C ASP A 131 -30.64 18.70 -0.55
N THR A 132 -31.16 18.68 0.68
CA THR A 132 -31.17 17.48 1.54
C THR A 132 -32.04 16.35 0.98
N PHE A 133 -32.89 16.61 -0.01
CA PHE A 133 -33.55 15.57 -0.79
C PHE A 133 -32.54 14.71 -1.57
N TYR A 134 -31.48 15.32 -2.10
CA TYR A 134 -30.40 14.69 -2.87
C TYR A 134 -29.12 14.48 -2.06
N LEU A 135 -29.22 14.40 -0.72
CA LEU A 135 -28.07 14.28 0.18
C LEU A 135 -27.09 13.18 -0.24
N GLU A 136 -27.60 11.99 -0.59
CA GLU A 136 -26.78 10.86 -1.00
C GLU A 136 -25.92 11.16 -2.23
N GLU A 137 -26.46 11.91 -3.20
CA GLU A 137 -25.75 12.30 -4.41
C GLU A 137 -24.65 13.31 -4.10
N HIS A 138 -25.00 14.39 -3.38
CA HIS A 138 -24.03 15.41 -2.98
C HIS A 138 -22.90 14.80 -2.15
N LEU A 139 -23.23 13.98 -1.15
CA LEU A 139 -22.26 13.31 -0.31
C LEU A 139 -21.37 12.37 -1.12
N TYR A 140 -21.94 11.52 -1.98
CA TYR A 140 -21.14 10.56 -2.74
C TYR A 140 -20.20 11.25 -3.74
N ASN A 141 -20.68 12.26 -4.46
CA ASN A 141 -19.85 13.01 -5.41
C ASN A 141 -18.71 13.75 -4.71
N PHE A 142 -18.97 14.37 -3.55
CA PHE A 142 -17.93 14.96 -2.71
C PHE A 142 -16.90 13.92 -2.25
N LEU A 143 -17.34 12.75 -1.78
CA LEU A 143 -16.41 11.74 -1.30
C LEU A 143 -15.59 11.10 -2.44
N ILE A 144 -16.15 10.98 -3.64
CA ILE A 144 -15.39 10.52 -4.83
C ILE A 144 -14.34 11.55 -5.24
N SER A 145 -14.68 12.85 -5.24
CA SER A 145 -13.76 13.88 -5.72
C SER A 145 -12.47 13.93 -4.91
N LEU A 146 -12.48 13.45 -3.66
CA LEU A 146 -11.28 13.25 -2.83
C LEU A 146 -10.28 12.23 -3.39
N PHE A 147 -10.68 11.38 -4.35
CA PHE A 147 -9.86 10.36 -5.01
C PHE A 147 -9.51 10.71 -6.47
N GLU A 148 -9.93 11.88 -6.96
CA GLU A 148 -9.60 12.35 -8.30
C GLU A 148 -8.38 13.29 -8.24
N ASP A 149 -7.39 13.06 -9.10
CA ASP A 149 -6.16 13.88 -9.15
C ASP A 149 -6.39 15.27 -9.80
N GLU A 150 -7.54 15.47 -10.45
CA GLU A 150 -7.89 16.74 -11.06
C GLU A 150 -8.18 17.79 -9.99
N LYS A 151 -7.62 19.00 -10.16
CA LYS A 151 -8.00 20.17 -9.35
C LYS A 151 -9.44 20.56 -9.67
N ASN A 152 -10.39 19.89 -9.05
CA ASN A 152 -11.78 20.28 -9.08
C ASN A 152 -11.96 21.60 -8.32
N GLU A 153 -12.65 22.56 -8.92
CA GLU A 153 -13.09 23.75 -8.20
C GLU A 153 -13.99 23.31 -7.03
N ILE A 154 -13.67 23.78 -5.82
CA ILE A 154 -14.49 23.54 -4.63
C ILE A 154 -15.83 24.23 -4.85
N LYS A 155 -16.91 23.45 -4.84
CA LYS A 155 -18.28 23.95 -5.01
C LYS A 155 -18.87 24.39 -3.68
N ASP A 156 -19.90 25.22 -3.74
CA ASP A 156 -20.60 25.71 -2.54
C ASP A 156 -21.24 24.55 -1.74
N GLU A 157 -21.65 23.47 -2.41
CA GLU A 157 -22.14 22.24 -1.75
C GLU A 157 -21.03 21.48 -1.02
N ASP A 158 -19.80 21.51 -1.54
CA ASP A 158 -18.64 20.85 -0.90
C ASP A 158 -18.33 21.53 0.44
N ILE A 159 -18.41 22.86 0.48
CA ILE A 159 -18.22 23.67 1.71
C ILE A 159 -19.23 23.27 2.78
N ASP A 160 -20.50 23.09 2.41
CA ASP A 160 -21.56 22.67 3.34
C ASP A 160 -21.31 21.27 3.91
N ILE A 161 -20.81 20.33 3.09
CA ILE A 161 -20.39 19.00 3.56
C ILE A 161 -19.20 19.12 4.52
N MET A 162 -18.20 19.95 4.21
CA MET A 162 -17.05 20.19 5.09
C MET A 162 -17.45 20.77 6.45
N ILE A 163 -18.36 21.75 6.47
CA ILE A 163 -18.91 22.34 7.70
C ILE A 163 -19.60 21.27 8.55
N PHE A 164 -20.40 20.41 7.93
CA PHE A 164 -21.04 19.31 8.63
C PHE A 164 -20.02 18.32 9.22
N LEU A 165 -18.98 17.96 8.46
CA LEU A 165 -17.92 17.05 8.91
C LEU A 165 -17.16 17.63 10.10
N GLU A 166 -16.77 18.90 10.05
CA GLU A 166 -16.13 19.61 11.14
C GLU A 166 -17.00 19.59 12.41
N ALA A 167 -18.29 19.91 12.26
CA ALA A 167 -19.23 19.87 13.37
C ALA A 167 -19.46 18.45 13.95
N CYS A 168 -19.17 17.39 13.19
CA CYS A 168 -19.23 16.02 13.69
C CYS A 168 -18.01 15.66 14.54
N ILE A 169 -16.83 16.18 14.22
CA ILE A 169 -15.58 15.98 14.98
C ILE A 169 -15.74 16.52 16.41
N ASP A 170 -16.39 17.68 16.54
CA ASP A 170 -16.58 18.38 17.82
C ASP A 170 -17.80 17.91 18.63
N SER A 171 -18.53 16.92 18.13
CA SER A 171 -19.81 16.48 18.73
C SER A 171 -19.72 15.16 19.50
N GLU A 172 -20.73 14.90 20.32
CA GLU A 172 -20.86 13.66 21.10
C GLU A 172 -21.30 12.44 20.25
N LYS A 173 -21.79 11.39 20.94
CA LYS A 173 -22.02 10.01 20.48
C LYS A 173 -22.55 9.85 19.05
N ASP A 174 -23.56 10.61 18.62
CA ASP A 174 -24.20 10.39 17.31
C ASP A 174 -23.48 11.08 16.15
N GLY A 175 -22.72 12.15 16.38
CA GLY A 175 -21.84 12.68 15.34
C GLY A 175 -20.59 11.82 15.17
N LYS A 176 -20.07 11.21 16.24
CA LYS A 176 -19.01 10.18 16.12
C LYS A 176 -19.45 9.00 15.25
N LYS A 177 -20.67 8.47 15.45
CA LYS A 177 -21.24 7.42 14.59
C LYS A 177 -21.41 7.87 13.14
N SER A 178 -21.83 9.11 12.91
CA SER A 178 -21.98 9.65 11.56
C SER A 178 -20.63 9.71 10.84
N LEU A 179 -19.59 10.14 11.55
CA LEU A 179 -18.22 10.14 11.05
C LEU A 179 -17.69 8.73 10.78
N GLU A 180 -18.02 7.74 11.62
CA GLU A 180 -17.71 6.33 11.35
C GLU A 180 -18.39 5.82 10.06
N PHE A 181 -19.65 6.18 9.82
CA PHE A 181 -20.33 5.82 8.57
C PHE A 181 -19.69 6.44 7.34
N ILE A 182 -19.27 7.71 7.43
CA ILE A 182 -18.57 8.39 6.33
C ILE A 182 -17.21 7.77 6.06
N LYS A 183 -16.46 7.42 7.12
CA LYS A 183 -15.22 6.63 6.99
C LYS A 183 -15.46 5.28 6.33
N ASP A 184 -16.57 4.63 6.64
CA ASP A 184 -16.93 3.35 6.04
C ASP A 184 -17.31 3.49 4.56
N ILE A 185 -17.99 4.57 4.18
CA ILE A 185 -18.26 4.89 2.78
C ILE A 185 -16.94 5.13 2.03
N LEU A 186 -16.03 5.93 2.59
CA LEU A 186 -14.71 6.19 2.01
C LEU A 186 -13.89 4.92 1.84
N LEU A 187 -13.92 4.01 2.82
CA LEU A 187 -13.25 2.71 2.70
C LEU A 187 -13.87 1.88 1.57
N GLY A 188 -15.19 1.86 1.44
CA GLY A 188 -15.89 1.22 0.32
C GLY A 188 -15.48 1.79 -1.04
N ILE A 189 -15.41 3.12 -1.17
CA ILE A 189 -14.93 3.80 -2.38
C ILE A 189 -13.49 3.38 -2.69
N GLY A 190 -12.61 3.38 -1.68
CA GLY A 190 -11.22 2.96 -1.81
C GLY A 190 -11.08 1.51 -2.29
N ILE A 191 -11.95 0.59 -1.84
CA ILE A 191 -11.99 -0.81 -2.29
C ILE A 191 -12.38 -0.89 -3.78
N VAL A 192 -13.40 -0.16 -4.23
CA VAL A 192 -13.77 -0.17 -5.66
C VAL A 192 -12.66 0.44 -6.52
N ASN A 193 -12.04 1.51 -6.02
CA ASN A 193 -10.97 2.20 -6.73
C ASN A 193 -9.68 1.34 -6.79
N SER A 194 -9.37 0.53 -5.77
CA SER A 194 -8.20 -0.37 -5.82
C SER A 194 -8.35 -1.46 -6.88
N VAL A 195 -9.56 -1.99 -7.08
CA VAL A 195 -9.86 -2.93 -8.17
C VAL A 195 -9.73 -2.28 -9.55
N LYS A 196 -9.92 -0.95 -9.66
CA LYS A 196 -9.69 -0.19 -10.90
C LYS A 196 -8.20 -0.07 -11.24
N ILE A 197 -7.35 0.09 -10.24
CA ILE A 197 -5.91 0.37 -10.40
C ILE A 197 -5.15 -0.90 -10.86
N GLU A 198 -5.66 -2.10 -10.54
CA GLU A 198 -4.95 -3.35 -10.84
C GLU A 198 -4.73 -3.64 -12.34
N HIS A 199 -5.32 -2.88 -13.28
CA HIS A 199 -5.16 -3.14 -14.71
C HIS A 199 -4.67 -1.99 -15.59
N LYS A 200 -4.76 -0.72 -15.19
CA LYS A 200 -4.21 0.37 -16.03
C LYS A 200 -2.69 0.49 -15.92
N GLU A 201 -2.12 0.27 -14.74
CA GLU A 201 -0.68 0.47 -14.51
C GLU A 201 0.10 -0.86 -14.47
N LEU A 202 -0.49 -1.93 -13.94
CA LEU A 202 0.18 -3.25 -13.90
C LEU A 202 0.30 -3.94 -15.27
N LYS A 203 -0.49 -3.55 -16.28
CA LYS A 203 -0.39 -4.10 -17.64
C LYS A 203 0.69 -3.44 -18.50
N LYS A 204 1.39 -2.40 -18.02
CA LYS A 204 2.52 -1.79 -18.74
C LYS A 204 3.87 -2.07 -18.06
N GLY A 205 4.19 -3.35 -17.94
CA GLY A 205 5.59 -3.82 -17.98
C GLY A 205 6.34 -3.83 -16.66
N LYS A 206 6.46 -5.03 -16.07
CA LYS A 206 7.27 -5.41 -14.90
C LYS A 206 6.90 -4.70 -13.59
N LEU A 207 6.51 -5.51 -12.59
CA LEU A 207 6.46 -5.09 -11.19
C LEU A 207 7.80 -4.44 -10.78
N PRO A 208 7.79 -3.40 -9.94
CA PRO A 208 9.01 -2.74 -9.53
C PRO A 208 9.92 -3.70 -8.77
N THR A 209 11.23 -3.51 -8.95
CA THR A 209 12.24 -4.17 -8.14
C THR A 209 12.49 -3.33 -6.90
N ILE A 210 12.37 -3.92 -5.72
CA ILE A 210 12.68 -3.28 -4.45
C ILE A 210 14.13 -3.59 -4.06
N TYR A 211 14.96 -2.56 -3.97
CA TYR A 211 16.32 -2.64 -3.46
C TYR A 211 16.34 -2.29 -1.97
N LEU A 212 16.74 -3.25 -1.14
CA LEU A 212 16.86 -3.07 0.30
C LEU A 212 18.19 -2.39 0.64
N ASP A 213 18.15 -1.41 1.54
CA ASP A 213 19.35 -0.74 2.04
C ASP A 213 20.11 -1.56 3.11
N ASN A 214 21.24 -1.04 3.57
CA ASN A 214 22.07 -1.72 4.55
C ASN A 214 21.44 -1.79 5.95
N ILE A 215 20.59 -0.84 6.34
CA ILE A 215 19.92 -0.84 7.64
C ILE A 215 18.85 -1.93 7.68
N PHE A 216 18.00 -2.00 6.64
CA PHE A 216 16.93 -2.97 6.53
C PHE A 216 17.50 -4.40 6.51
N ILE A 217 18.56 -4.64 5.74
CA ILE A 217 19.26 -5.93 5.74
C ILE A 217 19.85 -6.23 7.12
N GLY A 218 20.46 -5.24 7.78
CA GLY A 218 20.96 -5.42 9.15
C GLY A 218 19.86 -5.84 10.12
N ASN A 219 18.67 -5.22 10.02
CA ASN A 219 17.52 -5.57 10.83
C ASN A 219 17.02 -6.99 10.54
N LEU A 220 16.91 -7.39 9.27
CA LEU A 220 16.54 -8.76 8.87
C LEU A 220 17.51 -9.82 9.44
N LEU A 221 18.80 -9.48 9.51
CA LEU A 221 19.86 -10.31 10.09
C LEU A 221 19.92 -10.24 11.62
N GLY A 222 18.98 -9.56 12.25
CA GLY A 222 18.83 -9.49 13.70
C GLY A 222 19.77 -8.50 14.40
N TRP A 223 20.43 -7.61 13.66
CA TRP A 223 21.25 -6.52 14.22
C TRP A 223 20.37 -5.34 14.62
N CYS A 224 19.42 -5.56 15.52
CA CYS A 224 18.51 -4.54 16.03
C CYS A 224 17.75 -5.02 17.28
N SER A 225 16.88 -4.17 17.82
CA SER A 225 15.93 -4.60 18.86
C SER A 225 14.86 -5.53 18.27
N ASN A 226 14.24 -6.37 19.12
CA ASN A 226 13.22 -7.33 18.68
C ASN A 226 12.02 -6.67 17.96
N ILE A 227 11.64 -5.46 18.39
CA ILE A 227 10.55 -4.70 17.75
C ILE A 227 10.91 -4.37 16.31
N HIS A 228 12.10 -3.82 16.07
CA HIS A 228 12.57 -3.48 14.72
C HIS A 228 12.71 -4.71 13.82
N PHE A 229 13.20 -5.83 14.36
CA PHE A 229 13.27 -7.09 13.61
C PHE A 229 11.88 -7.56 13.18
N ARG A 230 10.91 -7.59 14.10
CA ARG A 230 9.54 -8.03 13.81
C ARG A 230 8.87 -7.14 12.77
N ASP A 231 9.02 -5.83 12.89
CA ASP A 231 8.42 -4.88 11.96
C ASP A 231 9.07 -5.00 10.57
N CYS A 232 10.41 -5.13 10.49
CA CYS A 232 11.09 -5.38 9.21
C CYS A 232 10.67 -6.71 8.58
N MET A 233 10.50 -7.77 9.37
CA MET A 233 10.04 -9.07 8.87
C MET A 233 8.61 -9.00 8.35
N ASN A 234 7.72 -8.26 9.02
CA ASN A 234 6.35 -8.04 8.55
C ASN A 234 6.34 -7.29 7.21
N ILE A 235 7.11 -6.19 7.10
CA ILE A 235 7.26 -5.43 5.86
C ILE A 235 7.80 -6.34 4.74
N PHE A 236 8.87 -7.08 5.03
CA PHE A 236 9.48 -8.01 4.07
C PHE A 236 8.51 -9.08 3.58
N GLN A 237 7.72 -9.67 4.49
CA GLN A 237 6.69 -10.66 4.12
C GLN A 237 5.57 -10.04 3.28
N GLN A 238 5.15 -8.81 3.59
CA GLN A 238 4.16 -8.09 2.76
C GLN A 238 4.71 -7.84 1.36
N LEU A 239 5.94 -7.33 1.22
CA LEU A 239 6.59 -7.12 -0.08
C LEU A 239 6.69 -8.41 -0.89
N LYS A 240 7.05 -9.53 -0.25
CA LYS A 240 7.07 -10.85 -0.90
C LYS A 240 5.69 -11.32 -1.35
N ASN A 241 4.68 -11.16 -0.50
CA ASN A 241 3.31 -11.57 -0.82
C ASN A 241 2.74 -10.78 -2.00
N SER A 242 3.19 -9.54 -2.20
CA SER A 242 2.87 -8.70 -3.36
C SER A 242 3.60 -9.11 -4.65
N LYS A 243 4.36 -10.21 -4.66
CA LYS A 243 5.13 -10.73 -5.81
C LYS A 243 6.16 -9.73 -6.38
N LEU A 244 6.58 -8.75 -5.58
CA LEU A 244 7.63 -7.81 -5.96
C LEU A 244 8.98 -8.52 -6.02
N SER A 245 9.84 -8.10 -6.95
CA SER A 245 11.21 -8.59 -7.00
C SER A 245 12.03 -7.89 -5.92
N ILE A 246 12.46 -8.61 -4.88
CA ILE A 246 13.25 -8.04 -3.78
C ILE A 246 14.73 -8.39 -3.98
N LYS A 247 15.60 -7.38 -3.98
CA LYS A 247 17.04 -7.53 -4.22
C LYS A 247 17.84 -6.62 -3.28
N ILE A 248 19.15 -6.84 -3.28
CA ILE A 248 20.13 -5.90 -2.72
C ILE A 248 21.09 -5.46 -3.84
N HIS A 249 21.46 -4.18 -3.86
CA HIS A 249 22.46 -3.69 -4.80
C HIS A 249 23.87 -4.15 -4.40
N GLU A 250 24.77 -4.38 -5.37
CA GLU A 250 26.15 -4.80 -5.10
C GLU A 250 26.90 -3.79 -4.21
N ASP A 251 26.69 -2.48 -4.39
CA ASP A 251 27.29 -1.47 -3.52
C ASP A 251 26.78 -1.56 -2.08
N THR A 252 25.47 -1.72 -1.88
CA THR A 252 24.88 -1.93 -0.54
C THR A 252 25.44 -3.19 0.11
N PHE A 253 25.57 -4.27 -0.66
CA PHE A 253 26.18 -5.51 -0.21
C PHE A 253 27.64 -5.27 0.24
N ASN A 254 28.43 -4.56 -0.55
CA ASN A 254 29.82 -4.23 -0.22
C ASN A 254 29.93 -3.32 1.01
N ILE A 255 29.02 -2.34 1.16
CA ILE A 255 28.92 -1.48 2.35
C ILE A 255 28.70 -2.33 3.62
N ILE A 256 27.82 -3.32 3.58
CA ILE A 256 27.59 -4.24 4.71
C ILE A 256 28.85 -5.03 5.03
N ILE A 257 29.51 -5.60 4.01
CA ILE A 257 30.76 -6.38 4.18
C ILE A 257 31.87 -5.54 4.81
N GLU A 258 32.09 -4.33 4.31
CA GLU A 258 33.08 -3.41 4.88
C GLU A 258 32.71 -2.99 6.31
N SER A 259 31.42 -2.80 6.59
CA SER A 259 30.93 -2.51 7.93
C SER A 259 31.20 -3.66 8.91
N MET A 260 30.98 -4.91 8.49
CA MET A 260 31.30 -6.10 9.29
C MET A 260 32.82 -6.19 9.59
N LYS A 261 33.67 -5.92 8.58
CA LYS A 261 35.15 -5.90 8.77
C LYS A 261 35.57 -4.81 9.76
N LYS A 262 35.05 -3.59 9.60
CA LYS A 262 35.34 -2.45 10.47
C LYS A 262 34.87 -2.73 11.90
N TYR A 263 33.66 -3.23 12.09
CA TYR A 263 33.12 -3.63 13.39
C TYR A 263 34.04 -4.62 14.10
N LYS A 264 34.41 -5.72 13.42
CA LYS A 264 35.26 -6.75 14.01
C LYS A 264 36.66 -6.23 14.36
N ASN A 265 37.22 -5.36 13.54
CA ASN A 265 38.49 -4.69 13.83
C ASN A 265 38.38 -3.75 15.04
N MET A 266 37.28 -3.00 15.18
CA MET A 266 37.03 -2.15 16.36
C MET A 266 36.94 -2.99 17.64
N ARG A 267 36.22 -4.12 17.58
CA ARG A 267 36.11 -5.08 18.71
C ARG A 267 37.47 -5.64 19.11
N ASN A 268 38.27 -6.11 18.15
CA ASN A 268 39.61 -6.65 18.41
C ASN A 268 40.55 -5.61 19.05
N ASN A 269 40.44 -4.35 18.64
CA ASN A 269 41.24 -3.25 19.18
C ASN A 269 40.62 -2.57 20.42
N LYS A 270 39.52 -3.13 20.98
CA LYS A 270 38.80 -2.59 22.14
C LYS A 270 38.42 -1.11 21.98
N LYS A 271 38.12 -0.67 20.76
CA LYS A 271 37.62 0.68 20.50
C LYS A 271 36.20 0.82 21.06
N GLU A 272 35.89 1.99 21.60
CA GLU A 272 34.54 2.31 22.07
C GLU A 272 33.59 2.37 20.88
N ILE A 273 32.45 1.67 20.98
CA ILE A 273 31.39 1.70 19.96
C ILE A 273 30.28 2.58 20.52
N LYS A 274 29.98 3.67 19.83
CA LYS A 274 28.95 4.61 20.25
C LYS A 274 27.55 4.00 20.16
N VAL A 275 26.75 4.25 21.19
CA VAL A 275 25.32 3.90 21.25
C VAL A 275 24.60 4.53 20.05
N ASN A 276 23.65 3.79 19.46
CA ASN A 276 22.89 4.16 18.25
C ASN A 276 23.67 4.22 16.92
N SER A 277 24.91 3.71 16.87
CA SER A 277 25.59 3.47 15.58
C SER A 277 25.15 2.14 14.96
N PHE A 278 25.25 1.99 13.64
CA PHE A 278 25.04 0.70 12.94
C PHE A 278 25.91 -0.43 13.57
N PHE A 279 27.13 -0.08 13.99
CA PHE A 279 28.05 -0.99 14.69
C PHE A 279 27.58 -1.41 16.09
N HIS A 280 26.89 -0.52 16.81
CA HIS A 280 26.28 -0.86 18.09
C HIS A 280 25.20 -1.92 17.89
N PHE A 281 24.43 -1.83 16.82
CA PHE A 281 23.37 -2.79 16.57
C PHE A 281 23.88 -4.19 16.19
N MET A 282 25.04 -4.28 15.52
CA MET A 282 25.72 -5.56 15.27
C MET A 282 26.15 -6.31 16.55
N GLN A 283 26.14 -5.64 17.71
CA GLN A 283 26.44 -6.28 19.00
C GLN A 283 25.27 -7.10 19.55
N PHE A 284 24.04 -6.79 19.11
CA PHE A 284 22.85 -7.47 19.60
C PHE A 284 22.55 -8.68 18.72
N CYS A 285 22.45 -9.84 19.35
CA CYS A 285 22.23 -11.12 18.70
C CYS A 285 21.11 -11.84 19.46
N ASP A 286 19.90 -11.87 18.89
CA ASP A 286 18.83 -12.72 19.42
C ASP A 286 19.07 -14.17 18.99
N LYS A 287 19.47 -15.01 19.95
CA LYS A 287 19.76 -16.44 19.72
C LYS A 287 18.53 -17.24 19.27
N ASN A 288 17.32 -16.71 19.45
CA ASN A 288 16.08 -17.36 19.01
C ASN A 288 15.71 -16.98 17.56
N ASN A 289 16.36 -15.97 16.98
CA ASN A 289 16.12 -15.56 15.61
C ASN A 289 16.88 -16.47 14.62
N LYS A 290 16.15 -17.20 13.79
CA LYS A 290 16.71 -18.11 12.76
C LYS A 290 17.53 -17.37 11.69
N GLN A 291 17.23 -16.10 11.46
CA GLN A 291 17.90 -15.25 10.47
C GLN A 291 19.09 -14.49 11.05
N MET A 292 19.37 -14.66 12.35
CA MET A 292 20.46 -13.98 13.04
C MET A 292 21.82 -14.29 12.39
N LEU A 293 22.60 -13.24 12.11
CA LEU A 293 24.00 -13.36 11.71
C LEU A 293 24.92 -12.79 12.80
N ASN A 294 25.58 -13.64 13.59
CA ASN A 294 26.51 -13.14 14.62
C ASN A 294 27.89 -12.82 14.01
N VAL A 295 28.18 -11.55 13.77
CA VAL A 295 29.42 -11.06 13.13
C VAL A 295 30.69 -11.47 13.89
N ASP A 296 30.63 -11.57 15.23
CA ASP A 296 31.78 -11.96 16.06
C ASP A 296 32.21 -13.42 15.79
N THR A 297 31.26 -14.29 15.39
CA THR A 297 31.51 -15.73 15.18
C THR A 297 31.95 -16.08 13.76
N VAL A 298 31.63 -15.24 12.78
CA VAL A 298 31.92 -15.54 11.37
C VAL A 298 33.40 -15.27 11.08
N ASN A 299 34.06 -16.16 10.31
CA ASN A 299 35.41 -15.90 9.83
C ASN A 299 35.41 -14.71 8.85
N THR A 300 36.32 -13.76 9.04
CA THR A 300 36.41 -12.55 8.21
C THR A 300 36.61 -12.86 6.73
N ASN A 301 37.35 -13.92 6.42
CA ASN A 301 37.58 -14.36 5.03
C ASN A 301 36.32 -14.96 4.39
N LEU A 302 35.30 -15.29 5.19
CA LEU A 302 34.05 -15.90 4.73
C LEU A 302 32.86 -14.93 4.82
N PHE A 303 33.07 -13.66 5.15
CA PHE A 303 31.98 -12.68 5.30
C PHE A 303 31.13 -12.58 4.03
N TYR A 304 31.78 -12.51 2.87
CA TYR A 304 31.11 -12.42 1.57
C TYR A 304 30.16 -13.61 1.36
N ASP A 305 30.69 -14.84 1.42
CA ASP A 305 29.91 -16.05 1.17
C ASP A 305 28.83 -16.27 2.23
N THR A 306 29.14 -15.94 3.50
CA THR A 306 28.18 -16.10 4.61
C THR A 306 26.99 -15.15 4.45
N LEU A 307 27.25 -13.87 4.16
CA LEU A 307 26.19 -12.89 3.95
C LEU A 307 25.36 -13.27 2.72
N LYS A 308 26.01 -13.63 1.60
CA LYS A 308 25.32 -14.07 0.38
C LYS A 308 24.42 -15.27 0.62
N ASN A 309 24.91 -16.28 1.34
CA ASN A 309 24.10 -17.46 1.67
C ASN A 309 22.90 -17.11 2.56
N LYS A 310 23.06 -16.21 3.54
CA LYS A 310 21.95 -15.74 4.37
C LYS A 310 20.89 -14.98 3.61
N LEU A 311 21.30 -14.14 2.66
CA LEU A 311 20.36 -13.44 1.78
C LEU A 311 19.62 -14.43 0.85
N ASN A 312 20.32 -15.44 0.33
CA ASN A 312 19.70 -16.50 -0.47
C ASN A 312 18.69 -17.34 0.33
N GLU A 313 18.95 -17.63 1.62
CA GLU A 313 17.96 -18.28 2.50
C GLU A 313 16.66 -17.46 2.64
N LEU A 314 16.78 -16.14 2.49
CA LEU A 314 15.66 -15.20 2.46
C LEU A 314 15.12 -14.95 1.04
N ASP A 315 15.62 -15.62 0.00
CA ASP A 315 15.27 -15.37 -1.41
C ASP A 315 15.55 -13.91 -1.84
N ILE A 316 16.61 -13.32 -1.29
CA ILE A 316 17.11 -11.98 -1.66
C ILE A 316 18.36 -12.17 -2.51
N ASN A 317 18.28 -11.77 -3.78
CA ASN A 317 19.39 -11.88 -4.71
C ASN A 317 20.21 -10.58 -4.74
N ILE A 318 21.53 -10.72 -4.94
CA ILE A 318 22.43 -9.59 -5.19
C ILE A 318 22.34 -9.21 -6.66
N ASP A 319 22.00 -7.95 -6.93
CA ASP A 319 21.99 -7.41 -8.29
C ASP A 319 23.22 -6.55 -8.56
N ARG A 320 23.70 -6.63 -9.79
CA ARG A 320 24.82 -5.82 -10.30
C ARG A 320 24.40 -4.77 -11.31
N LYS A 321 23.15 -4.82 -11.77
CA LYS A 321 22.64 -3.92 -12.81
C LYS A 321 21.42 -3.17 -12.28
N VAL A 322 21.63 -1.90 -11.96
CA VAL A 322 20.57 -0.88 -11.89
C VAL A 322 20.52 -0.25 -13.28
N ASN A 323 19.37 0.26 -13.72
CA ASN A 323 19.24 0.92 -15.04
C ASN A 323 19.98 2.27 -15.15
N ILE A 324 20.91 2.57 -14.24
CA ILE A 324 21.61 3.84 -14.13
C ILE A 324 23.11 3.59 -14.01
N ASP A 325 23.86 4.14 -14.96
CA ASP A 325 25.31 4.13 -14.91
C ASP A 325 25.84 5.23 -13.98
N ILE A 326 26.88 4.92 -13.20
CA ILE A 326 27.53 5.91 -12.33
C ILE A 326 28.39 6.84 -13.20
N ASP A 327 27.93 8.08 -13.35
CA ASP A 327 28.70 9.15 -14.00
C ASP A 327 29.33 10.07 -12.94
N LYS A 328 30.62 9.84 -12.66
CA LYS A 328 31.40 10.66 -11.73
C LYS A 328 31.62 12.09 -12.20
N SER A 329 31.39 12.37 -13.49
CA SER A 329 31.46 13.73 -14.05
C SER A 329 30.15 14.50 -13.91
N ASP A 330 29.06 13.84 -13.49
CA ASP A 330 27.79 14.50 -13.20
C ASP A 330 27.98 15.48 -12.02
N SER A 331 27.40 16.66 -12.17
CA SER A 331 27.27 17.67 -11.12
C SER A 331 26.63 17.11 -9.84
N LEU A 332 25.65 16.19 -9.97
CA LEU A 332 25.00 15.54 -8.83
C LEU A 332 26.00 14.71 -8.03
N TYR A 333 26.82 13.90 -8.71
CA TYR A 333 27.86 13.11 -8.06
C TYR A 333 28.86 14.00 -7.31
N SER A 334 29.31 15.06 -7.97
CA SER A 334 30.24 16.05 -7.39
C SER A 334 29.63 16.75 -6.18
N ASN A 335 28.33 17.06 -6.21
CA ASN A 335 27.61 17.68 -5.10
C ASN A 335 27.48 16.73 -3.92
N ILE A 336 27.11 15.46 -4.16
CA ILE A 336 27.04 14.44 -3.10
C ILE A 336 28.42 14.27 -2.45
N GLU A 337 29.47 14.13 -3.26
CA GLU A 337 30.85 14.01 -2.75
C GLU A 337 31.25 15.22 -1.91
N LYS A 338 30.95 16.44 -2.39
CA LYS A 338 31.24 17.70 -1.68
C LYS A 338 30.46 17.81 -0.37
N SER A 339 29.14 17.60 -0.39
CA SER A 339 28.31 17.65 0.82
C SER A 339 28.80 16.66 1.87
N ARG A 340 29.23 15.46 1.45
CA ARG A 340 29.81 14.45 2.36
C ARG A 340 31.17 14.86 2.93
N LYS A 341 32.03 15.48 2.12
CA LYS A 341 33.29 16.10 2.61
C LYS A 341 33.00 17.18 3.65
N GLU A 342 32.02 18.03 3.41
CA GLU A 342 31.63 19.09 4.35
C GLU A 342 31.08 18.51 5.67
N ILE A 343 30.23 17.48 5.62
CA ILE A 343 29.76 16.77 6.83
C ILE A 343 30.95 16.19 7.59
N LYS A 344 31.91 15.59 6.88
CA LYS A 344 33.15 15.04 7.45
C LYS A 344 33.99 16.12 8.16
N GLU A 345 34.04 17.32 7.62
CA GLU A 345 34.82 18.43 8.18
C GLU A 345 34.13 19.11 9.37
N ARG A 346 32.79 19.17 9.37
CA ARG A 346 32.01 19.85 10.42
C ARG A 346 32.03 19.16 11.79
N LYS A 347 32.59 17.94 11.92
CA LYS A 347 32.63 17.16 13.18
C LYS A 347 31.29 17.18 13.92
N GLU A 348 30.17 17.16 13.19
CA GLU A 348 28.87 17.04 13.85
C GLU A 348 28.82 15.69 14.55
N LYS A 349 28.37 15.70 15.80
CA LYS A 349 28.38 14.57 16.77
C LYS A 349 27.57 13.34 16.33
N ILE A 350 27.18 13.24 15.07
CA ILE A 350 26.58 12.07 14.45
C ILE A 350 27.73 11.28 13.83
N GLU A 351 28.41 10.51 14.68
CA GLU A 351 29.52 9.67 14.27
C GLU A 351 28.98 8.36 13.68
N ILE A 352 28.54 8.42 12.42
CA ILE A 352 28.35 7.22 11.61
C ILE A 352 29.00 7.51 10.26
N PHE A 353 30.11 6.82 9.99
CA PHE A 353 30.94 6.85 8.78
C PHE A 353 31.76 8.15 8.54
N TYR A 354 33.02 8.19 9.00
CA TYR A 354 33.97 9.25 8.60
C TYR A 354 35.06 8.80 7.62
N ASP A 355 35.13 7.52 7.27
CA ASP A 355 35.75 7.06 6.01
C ASP A 355 34.66 6.34 5.23
N LEU A 356 33.84 7.17 4.59
CA LEU A 356 32.73 6.78 3.75
C LEU A 356 33.30 6.24 2.44
N PRO A 357 33.17 4.93 2.17
CA PRO A 357 33.70 4.31 0.96
C PRO A 357 33.07 4.93 -0.29
N GLU A 358 33.78 4.83 -1.42
CA GLU A 358 33.28 5.26 -2.74
C GLU A 358 31.91 4.65 -3.04
N GLU A 359 31.71 3.41 -2.60
CA GLU A 359 30.50 2.60 -2.72
C GLU A 359 29.25 3.30 -2.14
N GLN A 360 29.39 4.04 -1.03
CA GLN A 360 28.25 4.79 -0.48
C GLN A 360 27.97 6.06 -1.29
N THR A 361 28.98 6.66 -1.93
CA THR A 361 28.74 7.80 -2.85
C THR A 361 28.04 7.31 -4.11
N ASN A 362 28.47 6.15 -4.63
CA ASN A 362 27.83 5.47 -5.75
C ASN A 362 26.37 5.13 -5.44
N TYR A 363 26.10 4.55 -4.27
CA TYR A 363 24.74 4.21 -3.84
C TYR A 363 23.82 5.44 -3.72
N ASP A 364 24.27 6.49 -3.03
CA ASP A 364 23.48 7.72 -2.89
C ASP A 364 23.22 8.38 -4.27
N TYR A 365 24.22 8.34 -5.16
CA TYR A 365 24.09 8.82 -6.53
C TYR A 365 23.04 8.02 -7.30
N LEU A 366 23.08 6.68 -7.26
CA LEU A 366 22.11 5.82 -7.92
C LEU A 366 20.68 6.13 -7.46
N ILE A 367 20.46 6.25 -6.14
CA ILE A 367 19.15 6.60 -5.57
C ILE A 367 18.67 7.95 -6.12
N LEU A 368 19.47 9.01 -5.94
CA LEU A 368 19.06 10.37 -6.27
C LEU A 368 18.87 10.54 -7.77
N ARG A 369 19.75 9.94 -8.57
CA ARG A 369 19.67 9.96 -10.02
C ARG A 369 18.41 9.23 -10.51
N ASN A 370 18.10 8.06 -9.93
CA ASN A 370 16.89 7.30 -10.24
C ASN A 370 15.64 8.14 -9.97
N TYR A 371 15.50 8.66 -8.75
CA TYR A 371 14.33 9.46 -8.41
C TYR A 371 14.25 10.75 -9.26
N HIS A 372 15.36 11.38 -9.61
CA HIS A 372 15.36 12.58 -10.46
C HIS A 372 14.96 12.30 -11.92
N GLU A 373 15.34 11.16 -12.50
CA GLU A 373 14.94 10.78 -13.86
C GLU A 373 13.43 10.52 -13.97
N TYR A 374 12.81 10.00 -12.91
CA TYR A 374 11.38 9.75 -12.86
C TYR A 374 10.56 10.93 -12.32
N SER A 375 11.08 11.77 -11.43
CA SER A 375 10.36 12.94 -10.89
C SER A 375 10.13 14.07 -11.90
N ASN A 376 10.86 14.08 -13.02
CA ASN A 376 10.71 15.07 -14.09
C ASN A 376 9.68 14.67 -15.15
N LYS A 377 9.09 13.47 -15.05
CA LYS A 377 7.92 13.07 -15.80
C LYS A 377 6.73 13.24 -14.88
N GLU A 378 5.63 13.80 -15.37
CA GLU A 378 4.37 13.97 -14.61
C GLU A 378 3.69 12.63 -14.25
N ASP A 379 4.44 11.52 -14.29
CA ASP A 379 3.98 10.16 -14.06
C ASP A 379 4.09 9.82 -12.56
N LEU A 380 3.07 9.15 -12.03
CA LEU A 380 2.97 8.74 -10.63
C LEU A 380 4.19 7.90 -10.20
N ILE A 381 4.49 7.87 -8.88
CA ILE A 381 5.51 7.01 -8.24
C ILE A 381 5.38 5.53 -8.70
N CYS A 382 4.19 5.14 -9.13
CA CYS A 382 3.84 3.84 -9.73
C CYS A 382 4.75 3.42 -10.90
N ASP A 383 5.33 4.38 -11.64
CA ASP A 383 6.11 4.13 -12.86
C ASP A 383 7.62 3.99 -12.60
N ILE A 384 8.06 4.03 -11.34
CA ILE A 384 9.47 3.83 -10.99
C ILE A 384 9.77 2.31 -11.01
N PRO A 385 10.57 1.79 -11.97
CA PRO A 385 10.82 0.36 -12.10
C PRO A 385 11.72 -0.20 -10.98
N GLU A 386 12.44 0.67 -10.28
CA GLU A 386 13.43 0.34 -9.27
C GLU A 386 13.24 1.25 -8.06
N ILE A 387 12.77 0.70 -6.94
CA ILE A 387 12.50 1.45 -5.70
C ILE A 387 13.56 1.10 -4.67
N PHE A 388 14.24 2.11 -4.15
CA PHE A 388 15.22 1.96 -3.07
C PHE A 388 14.53 2.21 -1.74
N LEU A 389 14.46 1.17 -0.89
CA LEU A 389 13.86 1.22 0.44
C LEU A 389 14.94 1.57 1.47
N THR A 390 15.05 2.87 1.77
CA THR A 390 16.03 3.46 2.70
C THR A 390 15.49 3.63 4.11
#